data_AF-A0A0F9QNY8-F1
#
_entry.id   AF-A0A0F9QNY8-F1
#
_cell.length_a   1.000
_cell.length_b   1.000
_cell.length_c   1.000
_cell.angle_alpha   90.00
_cell.angle_beta   90.00
_cell.angle_gamma   90.00
#
_symmetry.space_group_name_H-M   'P 1'
#
loop_
_entity.id
_entity.type
_entity.pdbx_description
1 polymer ?
#
loop_
_entity_poly.entity_id
_entity_poly.type
_entity_poly.pdbx_seq_one_letter_code
_entity_poly.pdbx_strand_id
1 'polypeptide(L)'
;MPELSDDEKRMIEIEEQAEVAAQELADTAKVEPTPGHRPQGAVPPGGPQTPKPKPKPRRVADGAPGIRGEDWPPPPAPPGTQGAATTAAPSGAMATREQPTALVPTMPAPLAETATTAAAAQAKAAVEARYLVAWRNPRSDDAVRGKLLRECQRPRFAKVAEYERPIGGGKSIKGPSIRFAEAAMRCMGNMLPEAYAIYDDDDKRIVRVSVTDLEANVTHTKDIVVTKTVERRSLRRGQEAVSSRTNSTGQTTHTVRASEDDLLNKEGALISKAMRTCALRLIPGDLVDEAMDLCRATASDHAAKDPDAARKEIADAFAQLNVTAADLEKYLGHDLSKCSPAQLADLRALYAAVRDGETTWAAVLEASGASTAPSGTGTDGLKAALGKKS
;
A
#
# COMPACT_ATOMS: atom_id res chain seq x y z
N MET A 1 -39.61 -37.24 15.25
CA MET A 1 -38.33 -36.54 15.05
C MET A 1 -38.13 -36.46 13.55
N PRO A 2 -38.08 -35.29 12.92
CA PRO A 2 -37.80 -35.22 11.48
C PRO A 2 -36.36 -35.68 11.26
N GLU A 3 -36.15 -36.62 10.35
CA GLU A 3 -34.81 -37.07 9.97
C GLU A 3 -34.09 -35.92 9.25
N LEU A 4 -32.89 -35.60 9.71
CA LEU A 4 -32.01 -34.63 9.06
C LEU A 4 -31.77 -35.03 7.61
N SER A 5 -31.83 -34.04 6.71
CA SER A 5 -31.52 -34.24 5.30
C SER A 5 -30.06 -34.67 5.11
N ASP A 6 -29.78 -35.39 4.03
CA ASP A 6 -28.43 -35.91 3.79
C ASP A 6 -27.39 -34.80 3.57
N ASP A 7 -27.83 -33.60 3.16
CA ASP A 7 -26.99 -32.41 3.08
C ASP A 7 -26.64 -31.85 4.47
N GLU A 8 -27.57 -31.87 5.43
CA GLU A 8 -27.30 -31.45 6.80
C GLU A 8 -26.35 -32.41 7.52
N LYS A 9 -26.45 -33.73 7.25
CA LYS A 9 -25.51 -34.73 7.78
C LYS A 9 -24.11 -34.53 7.23
N ARG A 10 -23.97 -34.20 5.94
CA ARG A 10 -22.68 -33.90 5.31
C ARG A 10 -22.04 -32.62 5.85
N MET A 11 -22.84 -31.60 6.15
CA MET A 11 -22.33 -30.36 6.75
C MET A 11 -21.78 -30.61 8.16
N ILE A 12 -22.46 -31.43 8.96
CA ILE A 12 -21.99 -31.82 10.30
C ILE A 12 -20.67 -32.62 10.20
N GLU A 13 -20.58 -33.56 9.25
CA GLU A 13 -19.38 -34.37 9.05
C GLU A 13 -18.18 -33.53 8.58
N ILE A 14 -18.40 -32.51 7.74
CA ILE A 14 -17.37 -31.56 7.30
C ILE A 14 -16.92 -30.67 8.46
N GLU A 15 -17.84 -30.21 9.30
CA GLU A 15 -17.53 -29.38 10.47
C GLU A 15 -16.71 -30.16 11.51
N GLU A 16 -17.05 -31.42 11.74
CA GLU A 16 -16.30 -32.32 12.64
C GLU A 16 -14.90 -32.63 12.08
N GLN A 17 -14.76 -32.85 10.77
CA GLN A 17 -13.46 -33.05 10.13
C GLN A 17 -12.56 -31.81 10.18
N ALA A 18 -13.16 -30.61 10.04
CA ALA A 18 -12.43 -29.35 10.16
C ALA A 18 -11.92 -29.10 11.58
N GLU A 19 -12.70 -29.48 12.60
CA GLU A 19 -12.32 -29.34 14.00
C GLU A 19 -11.18 -30.30 14.39
N VAL A 20 -11.22 -31.55 13.90
CA VAL A 20 -10.13 -32.52 14.06
C VAL A 20 -8.84 -32.04 13.39
N ALA A 21 -8.91 -31.53 12.16
CA ALA A 21 -7.75 -31.01 11.44
C ALA A 21 -7.13 -29.78 12.14
N ALA A 22 -7.97 -28.91 12.72
CA ALA A 22 -7.50 -27.77 13.52
C ALA A 22 -6.78 -28.22 14.80
N GLN A 23 -7.27 -29.28 15.44
CA GLN A 23 -6.67 -29.86 16.64
C GLN A 23 -5.31 -30.53 16.34
N GLU A 24 -5.19 -31.26 15.23
CA GLU A 24 -3.92 -31.86 14.79
C GLU A 24 -2.85 -30.81 14.44
N LEU A 25 -3.26 -29.69 13.82
CA LEU A 25 -2.37 -28.55 13.56
C LEU A 25 -1.92 -27.85 14.86
N ALA A 26 -2.80 -27.77 15.87
CA ALA A 26 -2.46 -27.21 17.16
C ALA A 26 -1.49 -28.11 17.96
N ASP A 27 -1.58 -29.43 17.80
CA ASP A 27 -0.72 -30.38 18.52
C ASP A 27 0.64 -30.58 17.84
N THR A 28 0.71 -30.49 16.50
CA THR A 28 1.99 -30.44 15.78
C THR A 28 2.80 -29.17 16.07
N ALA A 29 2.13 -28.06 16.41
CA ALA A 29 2.79 -26.83 16.85
C ALA A 29 3.36 -26.88 18.28
N LYS A 30 3.02 -27.89 19.09
CA LYS A 30 3.50 -28.07 20.47
C LYS A 30 4.71 -29.00 20.60
N VAL A 31 5.20 -29.58 19.51
CA VAL A 31 6.37 -30.47 19.54
C VAL A 31 7.65 -29.62 19.66
N GLU A 32 8.20 -29.54 20.87
CA GLU A 32 9.51 -28.93 21.13
C GLU A 32 10.62 -29.62 20.32
N PRO A 33 11.65 -28.88 19.86
CA PRO A 33 12.72 -29.47 19.07
C PRO A 33 13.59 -30.41 19.92
N THR A 34 13.74 -31.65 19.45
CA THR A 34 14.69 -32.66 19.96
C THR A 34 16.12 -32.10 20.09
N PRO A 35 16.85 -32.39 21.18
CA PRO A 35 18.17 -31.83 21.42
C PRO A 35 19.25 -32.54 20.58
N GLY A 36 19.71 -31.89 19.51
CA GLY A 36 20.86 -32.29 18.70
C GLY A 36 22.17 -31.64 19.17
N HIS A 37 23.17 -32.48 19.43
CA HIS A 37 24.63 -32.27 19.49
C HIS A 37 25.20 -30.83 19.52
N ARG A 38 25.90 -30.49 20.63
CA ARG A 38 26.83 -29.33 20.71
C ARG A 38 28.15 -29.62 19.98
N PRO A 39 28.64 -28.73 19.10
CA PRO A 39 30.08 -28.57 18.90
C PRO A 39 30.66 -27.66 20.00
N GLN A 40 31.82 -28.05 20.51
CA GLN A 40 32.56 -27.36 21.57
C GLN A 40 33.16 -26.04 21.06
N GLY A 41 33.03 -24.97 21.85
CA GLY A 41 33.84 -23.75 21.68
C GLY A 41 33.06 -22.44 21.76
N ALA A 42 32.75 -21.96 22.97
CA ALA A 42 32.57 -20.53 23.27
C ALA A 42 32.54 -20.30 24.80
N VAL A 43 33.31 -19.30 25.25
CA VAL A 43 33.54 -18.86 26.64
C VAL A 43 32.26 -18.27 27.27
N PRO A 44 31.97 -18.46 28.58
CA PRO A 44 30.73 -17.98 29.19
C PRO A 44 30.77 -16.48 29.54
N PRO A 45 29.69 -15.70 29.31
CA PRO A 45 29.52 -14.40 29.93
C PRO A 45 28.82 -14.51 31.30
N GLY A 46 29.20 -13.59 32.19
CA GLY A 46 28.87 -13.58 33.63
C GLY A 46 27.39 -13.41 34.00
N GLY A 47 27.14 -13.62 35.30
CA GLY A 47 25.84 -13.73 35.95
C GLY A 47 24.94 -12.47 35.95
N PRO A 48 23.77 -12.56 36.61
CA PRO A 48 22.64 -11.67 36.40
C PRO A 48 22.87 -10.28 37.00
N GLN A 49 22.75 -9.24 36.17
CA GLN A 49 22.73 -7.84 36.61
C GLN A 49 21.30 -7.42 36.95
N THR A 50 21.12 -6.85 38.15
CA THR A 50 19.88 -6.22 38.62
C THR A 50 19.60 -4.90 37.87
N PRO A 51 18.32 -4.52 37.64
CA PRO A 51 17.99 -3.31 36.90
C PRO A 51 18.24 -2.03 37.73
N LYS A 52 18.96 -1.07 37.14
CA LYS A 52 19.21 0.28 37.73
C LYS A 52 17.95 1.16 37.72
N PRO A 53 17.76 2.04 38.73
CA PRO A 53 16.58 2.91 38.83
C PRO A 53 16.61 4.09 37.86
N LYS A 54 15.43 4.49 37.35
CA LYS A 54 15.23 5.62 36.43
C LYS A 54 15.57 6.98 37.08
N PRO A 55 16.19 7.94 36.37
CA PRO A 55 16.49 9.26 36.92
C PRO A 55 15.24 10.17 36.98
N LYS A 56 15.15 10.97 38.04
CA LYS A 56 14.08 11.96 38.31
C LYS A 56 14.16 13.17 37.35
N PRO A 57 13.04 13.83 37.01
CA PRO A 57 13.05 15.01 36.14
C PRO A 57 13.65 16.24 36.85
N ARG A 58 14.51 16.98 36.13
CA ARG A 58 15.10 18.25 36.58
C ARG A 58 14.07 19.38 36.52
N ARG A 59 14.00 20.15 37.61
CA ARG A 59 13.38 21.50 37.68
C ARG A 59 14.17 22.46 36.79
N VAL A 60 13.49 23.22 35.94
CA VAL A 60 14.05 24.43 35.31
C VAL A 60 13.19 25.61 35.76
N ALA A 61 13.87 26.65 36.23
CA ALA A 61 13.33 27.91 36.74
C ALA A 61 13.10 28.94 35.62
N ASP A 62 12.35 29.97 35.99
CA ASP A 62 11.65 30.99 35.22
C ASP A 62 12.47 31.97 34.34
N GLY A 63 11.77 32.56 33.35
CA GLY A 63 12.04 33.88 32.74
C GLY A 63 11.76 33.96 31.21
N ALA A 64 10.53 34.12 30.72
CA ALA A 64 9.73 35.37 30.44
C ALA A 64 9.66 35.70 28.91
N PRO A 65 8.69 36.50 28.36
CA PRO A 65 7.30 36.78 28.74
C PRO A 65 6.25 36.59 27.60
N GLY A 66 5.01 36.26 27.97
CA GLY A 66 3.74 36.82 27.47
C GLY A 66 3.29 36.65 26.00
N ILE A 67 2.34 35.72 25.76
CA ILE A 67 1.16 35.95 24.89
C ILE A 67 -0.08 35.40 25.62
N ARG A 68 -1.11 36.25 25.76
CA ARG A 68 -2.38 35.97 26.43
C ARG A 68 -3.35 35.24 25.50
N GLY A 69 -3.94 34.17 26.02
CA GLY A 69 -5.39 33.94 26.08
C GLY A 69 -6.13 33.58 24.79
N GLU A 70 -6.47 32.29 24.64
CA GLU A 70 -7.81 31.88 24.18
C GLU A 70 -8.29 30.71 25.07
N ASP A 71 -9.34 30.98 25.83
CA ASP A 71 -10.07 30.06 26.69
C ASP A 71 -10.94 29.12 25.84
N TRP A 72 -10.70 27.80 25.92
CA TRP A 72 -11.65 26.79 25.43
C TRP A 72 -12.34 26.12 26.63
N PRO A 73 -13.69 26.19 26.76
CA PRO A 73 -14.38 25.60 27.90
C PRO A 73 -14.40 24.06 27.81
N PRO A 74 -14.32 23.34 28.95
CA PRO A 74 -14.45 21.89 28.96
C PRO A 74 -15.90 21.45 28.66
N PRO A 75 -16.09 20.25 28.05
CA PRO A 75 -17.42 19.79 27.65
C PRO A 75 -18.33 19.48 28.87
N PRO A 76 -19.65 19.71 28.75
CA PRO A 76 -20.58 19.55 29.87
C PRO A 76 -20.86 18.07 30.21
N ALA A 77 -21.00 17.81 31.51
CA ALA A 77 -21.44 16.52 32.05
C ALA A 77 -22.92 16.22 31.73
N PRO A 78 -23.32 14.94 31.61
CA PRO A 78 -24.70 14.57 31.32
C PRO A 78 -25.64 14.90 32.50
N PRO A 79 -26.88 15.36 32.25
CA PRO A 79 -27.77 15.83 33.30
C PRO A 79 -28.34 14.68 34.12
N GLY A 80 -28.13 14.77 35.44
CA GLY A 80 -28.84 13.97 36.43
C GLY A 80 -30.31 14.40 36.53
N THR A 81 -31.20 13.42 36.53
CA THR A 81 -32.62 13.60 36.80
C THR A 81 -32.91 13.23 38.25
N GLN A 82 -33.12 14.25 39.08
CA GLN A 82 -33.91 14.22 40.32
C GLN A 82 -34.99 15.29 40.08
N GLY A 83 -36.28 15.16 40.38
CA GLY A 83 -37.16 14.18 41.02
C GLY A 83 -38.47 14.94 41.26
N ALA A 84 -39.63 14.27 41.26
CA ALA A 84 -40.88 14.86 41.77
C ALA A 84 -41.83 13.77 42.27
N ALA A 85 -42.15 13.84 43.57
CA ALA A 85 -43.23 13.15 44.28
C ALA A 85 -44.61 13.71 43.82
N THR A 86 -45.82 13.18 44.05
CA THR A 86 -46.47 12.40 45.13
C THR A 86 -47.83 11.96 44.57
N THR A 87 -48.38 10.79 44.93
CA THR A 87 -49.80 10.61 45.35
C THR A 87 -50.04 9.18 45.84
N ALA A 88 -51.02 9.05 46.74
CA ALA A 88 -51.14 8.02 47.78
C ALA A 88 -52.02 6.79 47.40
N ALA A 89 -51.70 5.66 48.06
CA ALA A 89 -52.52 4.57 48.67
C ALA A 89 -54.00 4.33 48.23
N PRO A 90 -54.57 3.09 48.33
CA PRO A 90 -54.36 2.18 49.47
C PRO A 90 -54.41 0.64 49.27
N SER A 91 -53.88 -0.03 50.31
CA SER A 91 -54.35 -1.27 50.97
C SER A 91 -54.43 -2.61 50.22
N GLY A 92 -53.71 -3.61 50.75
CA GLY A 92 -54.18 -5.00 50.74
C GLY A 92 -53.10 -6.07 50.76
N ALA A 93 -53.23 -7.00 51.71
CA ALA A 93 -52.59 -8.31 51.82
C ALA A 93 -51.16 -8.40 52.38
N MET A 94 -51.11 -8.88 53.62
CA MET A 94 -49.95 -9.48 54.26
C MET A 94 -49.44 -10.65 53.41
N ALA A 95 -48.16 -10.65 53.06
CA ALA A 95 -47.44 -11.83 52.64
C ALA A 95 -46.06 -11.84 53.30
N THR A 96 -45.75 -13.02 53.82
CA THR A 96 -44.61 -13.48 54.62
C THR A 96 -43.27 -12.91 54.18
N ARG A 97 -42.52 -12.41 55.17
CA ARG A 97 -41.15 -11.89 55.03
C ARG A 97 -40.17 -13.04 54.79
N GLU A 98 -39.82 -13.31 53.54
CA GLU A 98 -38.59 -14.03 53.20
C GLU A 98 -37.42 -13.04 53.12
N GLN A 99 -36.32 -13.36 53.81
CA GLN A 99 -35.10 -12.56 53.76
C GLN A 99 -34.44 -12.74 52.38
N PRO A 100 -34.01 -11.67 51.69
CA PRO A 100 -33.18 -11.85 50.51
C PRO A 100 -31.78 -12.31 50.95
N THR A 101 -31.45 -13.54 50.56
CA THR A 101 -30.11 -14.12 50.61
C THR A 101 -29.11 -13.15 49.97
N ALA A 102 -27.98 -12.96 50.63
CA ALA A 102 -26.94 -12.02 50.25
C ALA A 102 -26.56 -12.12 48.76
N LEU A 103 -26.61 -10.99 48.05
CA LEU A 103 -25.94 -10.81 46.77
C LEU A 103 -24.44 -11.04 46.98
N VAL A 104 -23.96 -12.17 46.49
CA VAL A 104 -22.52 -12.40 46.26
C VAL A 104 -22.09 -11.33 45.24
N PRO A 105 -21.09 -10.49 45.53
CA PRO A 105 -20.57 -9.59 44.52
C PRO A 105 -19.86 -10.45 43.48
N THR A 106 -20.48 -10.64 42.32
CA THR A 106 -19.81 -11.17 41.13
C THR A 106 -18.61 -10.26 40.86
N MET A 107 -17.41 -10.76 41.11
CA MET A 107 -16.19 -10.04 40.77
C MET A 107 -16.21 -9.77 39.26
N PRO A 108 -15.85 -8.56 38.79
CA PRO A 108 -15.74 -8.32 37.37
C PRO A 108 -14.69 -9.28 36.80
N ALA A 109 -15.10 -10.12 35.85
CA ALA A 109 -14.18 -10.92 35.06
C ALA A 109 -13.06 -10.02 34.50
N PRO A 110 -11.81 -10.50 34.40
CA PRO A 110 -10.71 -9.66 33.95
C PRO A 110 -10.98 -9.17 32.52
N LEU A 111 -11.19 -7.85 32.38
CA LEU A 111 -11.50 -7.15 31.12
C LEU A 111 -10.57 -7.53 29.95
N ALA A 112 -9.35 -7.99 30.24
CA ALA A 112 -8.38 -8.45 29.25
C ALA A 112 -8.77 -9.76 28.54
N GLU A 113 -9.40 -10.71 29.24
CA GLU A 113 -9.89 -11.96 28.64
C GLU A 113 -11.11 -11.70 27.76
N THR A 114 -11.99 -10.78 28.18
CA THR A 114 -13.14 -10.32 27.38
C THR A 114 -12.71 -9.58 26.10
N ALA A 115 -11.64 -8.78 26.15
CA ALA A 115 -11.14 -8.06 24.97
C ALA A 115 -10.53 -9.00 23.92
N THR A 116 -9.77 -10.01 24.37
CA THR A 116 -9.13 -11.00 23.47
C THR A 116 -10.16 -11.89 22.81
N THR A 117 -11.16 -12.36 23.59
CA THR A 117 -12.27 -13.17 23.06
C THR A 117 -13.15 -12.37 22.09
N ALA A 118 -13.43 -11.10 22.38
CA ALA A 118 -14.18 -10.24 21.48
C ALA A 118 -13.44 -10.00 20.15
N ALA A 119 -12.13 -9.76 20.18
CA ALA A 119 -11.33 -9.58 18.97
C ALA A 119 -11.26 -10.84 18.11
N ALA A 120 -11.09 -12.01 18.74
CA ALA A 120 -11.10 -13.30 18.04
C ALA A 120 -12.47 -13.60 17.40
N ALA A 121 -13.57 -13.35 18.12
CA ALA A 121 -14.92 -13.51 17.60
C ALA A 121 -15.21 -12.57 16.42
N GLN A 122 -14.76 -11.32 16.48
CA GLN A 122 -14.87 -10.36 15.38
C GLN A 122 -14.08 -10.80 14.14
N ALA A 123 -12.85 -11.30 14.33
CA ALA A 123 -12.03 -11.80 13.22
C ALA A 123 -12.67 -13.03 12.56
N LYS A 124 -13.15 -14.00 13.35
CA LYS A 124 -13.87 -15.18 12.86
C LYS A 124 -15.11 -14.77 12.07
N ALA A 125 -15.97 -13.93 12.65
CA ALA A 125 -17.19 -13.45 11.99
C ALA A 125 -16.90 -12.67 10.70
N ALA A 126 -15.83 -11.86 10.66
CA ALA A 126 -15.44 -11.13 9.45
C ALA A 126 -14.99 -12.05 8.33
N VAL A 127 -14.20 -13.09 8.65
CA VAL A 127 -13.76 -14.10 7.68
C VAL A 127 -14.95 -14.91 7.17
N GLU A 128 -15.78 -15.43 8.06
CA GLU A 128 -16.99 -16.19 7.72
C GLU A 128 -17.94 -15.37 6.85
N ALA A 129 -18.20 -14.11 7.20
CA ALA A 129 -19.07 -13.24 6.44
C ALA A 129 -18.58 -13.02 5.00
N ARG A 130 -17.26 -12.88 4.80
CA ARG A 130 -16.66 -12.70 3.46
C ARG A 130 -16.86 -13.94 2.59
N TYR A 131 -16.58 -15.12 3.12
CA TYR A 131 -16.78 -16.38 2.39
C TYR A 131 -18.27 -16.66 2.16
N LEU A 132 -19.14 -16.38 3.12
CA LEU A 132 -20.59 -16.56 2.96
C LEU A 132 -21.16 -15.64 1.87
N VAL A 133 -20.73 -14.38 1.80
CA VAL A 133 -21.16 -13.43 0.76
C VAL A 133 -20.68 -13.89 -0.62
N ALA A 134 -19.43 -14.35 -0.74
CA ALA A 134 -18.89 -14.88 -1.98
C ALA A 134 -19.63 -16.14 -2.43
N TRP A 135 -19.91 -17.06 -1.50
CA TRP A 135 -20.65 -18.29 -1.77
C TRP A 135 -22.11 -18.04 -2.19
N ARG A 136 -22.79 -17.06 -1.57
CA ARG A 136 -24.16 -16.68 -1.95
C ARG A 136 -24.25 -15.94 -3.28
N ASN A 137 -23.21 -15.20 -3.64
CA ASN A 137 -23.17 -14.38 -4.86
C ASN A 137 -21.96 -14.76 -5.71
N PRO A 138 -21.94 -15.97 -6.30
CA PRO A 138 -20.85 -16.41 -7.16
C PRO A 138 -20.77 -15.52 -8.40
N ARG A 139 -19.56 -15.29 -8.91
CA ARG A 139 -19.37 -14.50 -10.12
C ARG A 139 -19.76 -15.30 -11.36
N SER A 140 -20.09 -14.56 -12.42
CA SER A 140 -20.22 -15.10 -13.76
C SER A 140 -19.08 -14.55 -14.60
N ASP A 141 -18.26 -15.43 -15.18
CA ASP A 141 -17.10 -15.04 -15.98
C ASP A 141 -17.49 -14.17 -17.18
N ASP A 142 -18.62 -14.46 -17.82
CA ASP A 142 -19.18 -13.63 -18.90
C ASP A 142 -19.55 -12.22 -18.41
N ALA A 143 -20.14 -12.12 -17.21
CA ALA A 143 -20.49 -10.83 -16.62
C ALA A 143 -19.24 -10.04 -16.23
N VAL A 144 -18.20 -10.73 -15.72
CA VAL A 144 -16.89 -10.13 -15.41
C VAL A 144 -16.27 -9.59 -16.70
N ARG A 145 -16.21 -10.40 -17.76
CA ARG A 145 -15.70 -10.02 -19.08
C ARG A 145 -16.41 -8.78 -19.61
N GLY A 146 -17.75 -8.79 -19.63
CA GLY A 146 -18.55 -7.65 -20.10
C GLY A 146 -18.29 -6.36 -19.30
N LYS A 147 -18.12 -6.45 -17.98
CA LYS A 147 -17.77 -5.28 -17.13
C LYS A 147 -16.36 -4.78 -17.43
N LEU A 148 -15.39 -5.68 -17.55
CA LEU A 148 -13.99 -5.33 -17.78
C LEU A 148 -13.79 -4.68 -19.16
N LEU A 149 -14.38 -5.26 -20.22
CA LEU A 149 -14.28 -4.70 -21.57
C LEU A 149 -14.94 -3.30 -21.65
N ARG A 150 -16.02 -3.07 -20.92
CA ARG A 150 -16.65 -1.74 -20.82
C ARG A 150 -15.72 -0.70 -20.19
N GLU A 151 -14.92 -1.08 -19.20
CA GLU A 151 -13.89 -0.19 -18.64
C GLU A 151 -12.79 0.08 -19.68
N CYS A 152 -12.37 -0.95 -20.43
CA CYS A 152 -11.34 -0.85 -21.47
C CYS A 152 -11.73 0.06 -22.64
N GLN A 153 -13.03 0.18 -22.95
CA GLN A 153 -13.56 1.10 -23.96
C GLN A 153 -13.47 2.58 -23.55
N ARG A 154 -13.17 2.90 -22.28
CA ARG A 154 -13.07 4.29 -21.82
C ARG A 154 -11.69 4.84 -22.24
N PRO A 155 -11.61 5.89 -23.09
CA PRO A 155 -10.32 6.34 -23.62
C PRO A 155 -9.31 6.78 -22.56
N ARG A 156 -9.78 7.41 -21.47
CA ARG A 156 -8.91 7.81 -20.35
C ARG A 156 -8.33 6.62 -19.59
N PHE A 157 -9.09 5.53 -19.48
CA PHE A 157 -8.64 4.30 -18.83
C PHE A 157 -7.68 3.53 -19.73
N ALA A 158 -8.02 3.38 -21.01
CA ALA A 158 -7.18 2.73 -22.01
C ALA A 158 -5.74 3.31 -22.05
N LYS A 159 -5.60 4.64 -21.96
CA LYS A 159 -4.30 5.33 -21.91
C LYS A 159 -3.42 4.95 -20.72
N VAL A 160 -4.00 4.49 -19.60
CA VAL A 160 -3.26 4.15 -18.36
C VAL A 160 -3.31 2.67 -18.03
N ALA A 161 -3.96 1.85 -18.87
CA ALA A 161 -4.13 0.42 -18.66
C ALA A 161 -2.84 -0.38 -18.88
N GLU A 162 -1.96 0.10 -19.76
CA GLU A 162 -0.65 -0.48 -20.02
C GLU A 162 0.46 0.38 -19.42
N TYR A 163 1.42 -0.25 -18.74
CA TYR A 163 2.66 0.42 -18.33
C TYR A 163 3.80 -0.02 -19.24
N GLU A 164 4.80 0.85 -19.38
CA GLU A 164 6.05 0.54 -20.06
C GLU A 164 7.20 0.86 -19.14
N ARG A 165 8.07 -0.12 -18.92
CA ARG A 165 9.30 0.07 -18.16
C ARG A 165 10.52 -0.16 -19.05
N PRO A 166 11.38 0.85 -19.26
CA PRO A 166 12.61 0.67 -20.00
C PRO A 166 13.58 -0.23 -19.23
N ILE A 167 14.15 -1.21 -19.92
CA ILE A 167 15.27 -2.04 -19.48
C ILE A 167 16.51 -1.56 -20.23
N GLY A 168 17.65 -1.52 -19.53
CA GLY A 168 18.94 -1.15 -20.13
C GLY A 168 19.17 -1.90 -21.45
N GLY A 169 19.78 -1.21 -22.43
CA GLY A 169 19.99 -1.75 -23.77
C GLY A 169 18.83 -1.51 -24.74
N GLY A 170 18.00 -0.50 -24.50
CA GLY A 170 16.97 -0.04 -25.45
C GLY A 170 15.74 -0.94 -25.59
N LYS A 171 15.57 -1.94 -24.71
CA LYS A 171 14.39 -2.81 -24.68
C LYS A 171 13.44 -2.33 -23.59
N SER A 172 12.14 -2.26 -23.85
CA SER A 172 11.14 -1.97 -22.83
C SER A 172 10.26 -3.19 -22.56
N ILE A 173 9.82 -3.35 -21.31
CA ILE A 173 8.78 -4.32 -20.95
C ILE A 173 7.45 -3.58 -20.88
N LYS A 174 6.49 -4.04 -21.67
CA LYS A 174 5.10 -3.60 -21.64
C LYS A 174 4.25 -4.63 -20.88
N GLY A 175 3.22 -4.17 -20.18
CA GLY A 175 2.29 -5.08 -19.52
C GLY A 175 1.15 -4.38 -18.79
N PRO A 176 0.23 -5.14 -18.17
CA PRO A 176 -0.92 -4.58 -17.46
C PRO A 176 -0.47 -3.72 -16.28
N SER A 177 -1.03 -2.51 -16.18
CA SER A 177 -0.69 -1.53 -15.15
C SER A 177 -1.35 -1.86 -13.80
N ILE A 178 -0.94 -1.13 -12.76
CA ILE A 178 -1.58 -1.21 -11.43
C ILE A 178 -3.06 -0.81 -11.54
N ARG A 179 -3.36 0.24 -12.32
CA ARG A 179 -4.73 0.74 -12.52
C ARG A 179 -5.61 -0.30 -13.22
N PHE A 180 -5.04 -1.02 -14.18
CA PHE A 180 -5.72 -2.14 -14.82
C PHE A 180 -6.04 -3.25 -13.82
N ALA A 181 -5.06 -3.69 -13.02
CA ALA A 181 -5.29 -4.73 -12.02
C ALA A 181 -6.32 -4.33 -10.95
N GLU A 182 -6.31 -3.08 -10.49
CA GLU A 182 -7.33 -2.55 -9.57
C GLU A 182 -8.73 -2.59 -10.18
N ALA A 183 -8.87 -2.22 -11.46
CA ALA A 183 -10.15 -2.29 -12.17
C ALA A 183 -10.60 -3.75 -12.38
N ALA A 184 -9.68 -4.63 -12.77
CA ALA A 184 -9.97 -6.05 -12.96
C ALA A 184 -10.41 -6.72 -11.65
N MET A 185 -9.72 -6.48 -10.53
CA MET A 185 -10.15 -6.97 -9.20
C MET A 185 -11.55 -6.48 -8.85
N ARG A 186 -11.86 -5.20 -9.13
CA ARG A 186 -13.21 -4.65 -8.91
C ARG A 186 -14.27 -5.34 -9.77
N CYS A 187 -13.94 -5.67 -11.02
CA CYS A 187 -14.85 -6.38 -11.92
C CYS A 187 -15.08 -7.85 -11.48
N MET A 188 -14.02 -8.50 -10.99
CA MET A 188 -14.06 -9.86 -10.41
C MET A 188 -14.93 -9.92 -9.14
N GLY A 189 -14.91 -8.86 -8.32
CA GLY A 189 -15.78 -8.70 -7.17
C GLY A 189 -15.28 -9.45 -5.92
N ASN A 190 -15.39 -10.78 -5.91
CA ASN A 190 -15.09 -11.64 -4.75
C ASN A 190 -13.57 -11.86 -4.54
N MET A 191 -12.79 -10.79 -4.70
CA MET A 191 -11.35 -10.77 -4.43
C MET A 191 -11.04 -9.88 -3.23
N LEU A 192 -10.20 -10.38 -2.33
CA LEU A 192 -9.78 -9.69 -1.11
C LEU A 192 -8.29 -9.33 -1.19
N PRO A 193 -7.95 -8.07 -1.52
CA PRO A 193 -6.59 -7.56 -1.39
C PRO A 193 -6.31 -7.13 0.05
N GLU A 194 -5.19 -7.59 0.61
CA GLU A 194 -4.73 -7.26 1.97
C GLU A 194 -3.24 -6.91 1.96
N ALA A 195 -2.86 -5.95 2.79
CA ALA A 195 -1.47 -5.57 3.01
C ALA A 195 -1.27 -5.22 4.49
N TYR A 196 -0.35 -5.91 5.16
CA TYR A 196 -0.05 -5.64 6.57
C TYR A 196 1.44 -5.80 6.85
N ALA A 197 1.97 -4.96 7.73
CA ALA A 197 3.35 -5.05 8.20
C ALA A 197 3.48 -6.28 9.12
N ILE A 198 4.36 -7.21 8.75
CA ILE A 198 4.66 -8.41 9.56
C ILE A 198 5.90 -8.22 10.44
N TYR A 199 6.75 -7.26 10.08
CA TYR A 199 7.99 -6.98 10.79
C TYR A 199 8.38 -5.51 10.59
N ASP A 200 8.86 -4.87 11.66
CA ASP A 200 9.31 -3.49 11.63
C ASP A 200 10.50 -3.32 12.60
N ASP A 201 11.67 -2.94 12.07
CA ASP A 201 12.87 -2.62 12.85
C ASP A 201 13.39 -1.20 12.48
N ASP A 202 14.54 -0.79 13.02
CA ASP A 202 15.11 0.54 12.75
C ASP A 202 15.58 0.75 11.30
N ASP A 203 15.81 -0.33 10.54
CA ASP A 203 16.46 -0.35 9.23
C ASP A 203 15.50 -0.72 8.09
N LYS A 204 14.49 -1.55 8.35
CA LYS A 204 13.55 -2.11 7.37
C LYS A 204 12.17 -2.42 7.98
N ARG A 205 11.17 -2.34 7.13
CA ARG A 205 9.81 -2.84 7.36
C ARG A 205 9.54 -3.94 6.34
N ILE A 206 8.98 -5.07 6.78
CA ILE A 206 8.51 -6.13 5.89
C ILE A 206 6.99 -6.09 5.88
N VAL A 207 6.42 -5.92 4.69
CA VAL A 207 4.98 -5.91 4.47
C VAL A 207 4.60 -7.16 3.69
N ARG A 208 3.63 -7.90 4.19
CA ARG A 208 3.02 -9.01 3.46
C ARG A 208 1.85 -8.46 2.67
N VAL A 209 1.88 -8.69 1.35
CA VAL A 209 0.79 -8.37 0.44
C VAL A 209 0.15 -9.67 -0.02
N SER A 210 -1.15 -9.81 0.16
CA SER A 210 -1.93 -10.97 -0.25
C SER A 210 -3.14 -10.56 -1.07
N VAL A 211 -3.48 -11.39 -2.05
CA VAL A 211 -4.76 -11.31 -2.75
C VAL A 211 -5.38 -12.69 -2.70
N THR A 212 -6.62 -12.76 -2.20
CA THR A 212 -7.38 -13.99 -2.05
C THR A 212 -8.60 -13.96 -2.95
N ASP A 213 -8.79 -14.99 -3.77
CA ASP A 213 -10.08 -15.26 -4.41
C ASP A 213 -10.97 -15.99 -3.40
N LEU A 214 -12.04 -15.32 -2.95
CA LEU A 214 -12.94 -15.85 -1.93
C LEU A 214 -13.85 -16.96 -2.46
N GLU A 215 -14.06 -17.05 -3.78
CA GLU A 215 -14.86 -18.13 -4.38
C GLU A 215 -14.04 -19.41 -4.56
N ALA A 216 -12.82 -19.27 -5.09
CA ALA A 216 -11.93 -20.41 -5.31
C ALA A 216 -11.10 -20.78 -4.08
N ASN A 217 -11.12 -19.95 -3.04
CA ASN A 217 -10.27 -20.04 -1.85
C ASN A 217 -8.77 -20.16 -2.19
N VAL A 218 -8.32 -19.42 -3.20
CA VAL A 218 -6.91 -19.39 -3.63
C VAL A 218 -6.28 -18.09 -3.18
N THR A 219 -5.18 -18.18 -2.44
CA THR A 219 -4.42 -17.02 -1.96
C THR A 219 -3.05 -16.94 -2.61
N HIS A 220 -2.70 -15.75 -3.11
CA HIS A 220 -1.35 -15.44 -3.54
C HIS A 220 -0.74 -14.37 -2.66
N THR A 221 0.44 -14.68 -2.11
CA THR A 221 1.17 -13.82 -1.19
C THR A 221 2.51 -13.39 -1.76
N LYS A 222 2.96 -12.20 -1.36
CA LYS A 222 4.29 -11.68 -1.64
C LYS A 222 4.76 -10.81 -0.50
N ASP A 223 5.92 -11.14 0.05
CA ASP A 223 6.57 -10.34 1.08
C ASP A 223 7.49 -9.32 0.43
N ILE A 224 7.29 -8.05 0.78
CA ILE A 224 8.11 -6.93 0.30
C ILE A 224 8.96 -6.39 1.45
N VAL A 225 10.23 -6.11 1.16
CA VAL A 225 11.15 -5.48 2.12
C VAL A 225 11.29 -4.00 1.76
N VAL A 226 10.83 -3.15 2.66
CA VAL A 226 10.93 -1.69 2.55
C VAL A 226 12.07 -1.22 3.45
N THR A 227 13.20 -0.83 2.86
CA THR A 227 14.31 -0.27 3.66
C THR A 227 14.00 1.17 4.07
N LYS A 228 14.29 1.54 5.34
CA LYS A 228 14.11 2.88 5.94
C LYS A 228 15.25 3.84 5.57
N THR A 229 15.82 3.63 4.40
CA THR A 229 16.86 4.47 3.80
C THR A 229 16.44 4.91 2.42
N VAL A 230 16.85 6.14 2.06
CA VAL A 230 16.68 6.70 0.72
C VAL A 230 17.99 7.24 0.20
N GLU A 231 18.17 7.13 -1.11
CA GLU A 231 19.30 7.70 -1.80
C GLU A 231 18.96 9.12 -2.24
N ARG A 232 19.83 10.07 -1.89
CA ARG A 232 19.70 11.49 -2.27
C ARG A 232 21.02 12.02 -2.81
N ARG A 233 20.95 12.85 -3.85
CA ARG A 233 22.13 13.50 -4.43
C ARG A 233 22.72 14.60 -3.54
N SER A 234 21.86 15.30 -2.80
CA SER A 234 22.26 16.32 -1.84
C SER A 234 21.66 16.05 -0.47
N LEU A 235 22.42 16.37 0.57
CA LEU A 235 21.94 16.33 1.94
C LEU A 235 21.13 17.59 2.24
N ARG A 236 19.99 17.43 2.91
CA ARG A 236 19.25 18.57 3.47
C ARG A 236 20.01 19.11 4.69
N ARG A 237 19.77 20.38 5.06
CA ARG A 237 20.42 21.01 6.21
C ARG A 237 20.14 20.20 7.49
N GLY A 238 21.19 19.63 8.08
CA GLY A 238 21.09 18.80 9.29
C GLY A 238 20.81 17.31 9.08
N GLN A 239 20.79 16.81 7.83
CA GLN A 239 20.80 15.36 7.58
C GLN A 239 22.23 14.81 7.56
N GLU A 240 22.42 13.65 8.19
CA GLU A 240 23.67 12.91 8.14
C GLU A 240 23.59 11.80 7.07
N ALA A 241 24.69 11.60 6.35
CA ALA A 241 24.82 10.50 5.39
C ALA A 241 25.20 9.22 6.14
N VAL A 242 24.38 8.17 6.00
CA VAL A 242 24.71 6.82 6.48
C VAL A 242 25.83 6.22 5.63
N SER A 243 25.82 6.48 4.33
CA SER A 243 26.87 6.07 3.39
C SER A 243 26.87 6.97 2.16
N SER A 244 28.03 7.16 1.52
CA SER A 244 28.15 7.87 0.23
C SER A 244 28.77 6.94 -0.81
N ARG A 245 28.17 6.91 -2.01
CA ARG A 245 28.70 6.18 -3.16
C ARG A 245 28.70 7.04 -4.40
N THR A 246 29.72 6.91 -5.24
CA THR A 246 29.72 7.50 -6.59
C THR A 246 29.04 6.52 -7.53
N ASN A 247 27.97 6.94 -8.18
CA ASN A 247 27.26 6.11 -9.16
C ASN A 247 28.05 6.02 -10.48
N SER A 248 27.60 5.17 -11.40
CA SER A 248 28.20 5.01 -12.74
C SER A 248 28.18 6.28 -13.59
N THR A 249 27.37 7.28 -13.22
CA THR A 249 27.30 8.58 -13.89
C THR A 249 28.21 9.64 -13.24
N GLY A 250 29.12 9.23 -12.35
CA GLY A 250 30.09 10.11 -11.69
C GLY A 250 29.50 11.02 -10.61
N GLN A 251 28.23 10.82 -10.26
CA GLN A 251 27.53 11.62 -9.25
C GLN A 251 27.60 10.94 -7.88
N THR A 252 28.01 11.70 -6.87
CA THR A 252 27.97 11.24 -5.47
C THR A 252 26.52 11.20 -5.00
N THR A 253 26.11 10.03 -4.53
CA THR A 253 24.78 9.76 -3.96
C THR A 253 24.96 9.37 -2.50
N HIS A 254 24.20 10.01 -1.62
CA HIS A 254 24.20 9.75 -0.19
C HIS A 254 22.99 8.90 0.19
N THR A 255 23.25 7.80 0.90
CA THR A 255 22.21 7.04 1.60
C THR A 255 21.92 7.77 2.90
N VAL A 256 20.68 8.20 3.09
CA VAL A 256 20.22 8.89 4.30
C VAL A 256 19.04 8.14 4.92
N ARG A 257 18.79 8.35 6.21
CA ARG A 257 17.56 7.83 6.85
C ARG A 257 16.34 8.45 6.18
N ALA A 258 15.38 7.60 5.79
CA ALA A 258 14.15 8.04 5.15
C ALA A 258 13.33 8.90 6.12
N SER A 259 12.72 9.98 5.64
CA SER A 259 11.64 10.62 6.40
C SER A 259 10.38 9.77 6.35
N GLU A 260 9.41 10.04 7.22
CA GLU A 260 8.13 9.33 7.23
C GLU A 260 7.43 9.41 5.86
N ASP A 261 7.39 10.59 5.25
CA ASP A 261 6.82 10.78 3.91
C ASP A 261 7.52 9.96 2.81
N ASP A 262 8.85 9.82 2.90
CA ASP A 262 9.61 9.02 1.93
C ASP A 262 9.28 7.54 2.09
N LEU A 263 9.17 7.09 3.35
CA LEU A 263 8.84 5.71 3.69
C LEU A 263 7.44 5.36 3.21
N LEU A 264 6.44 6.22 3.49
CA LEU A 264 5.06 6.03 3.05
C LEU A 264 4.94 5.93 1.52
N ASN A 265 5.61 6.82 0.78
CA ASN A 265 5.58 6.79 -0.68
C ASN A 265 6.24 5.52 -1.24
N LYS A 266 7.39 5.12 -0.68
CA LYS A 266 8.12 3.92 -1.10
C LYS A 266 7.34 2.64 -0.78
N GLU A 267 6.78 2.56 0.42
CA GLU A 267 5.93 1.47 0.87
C GLU A 267 4.70 1.35 -0.04
N GLY A 268 3.96 2.44 -0.25
CA GLY A 268 2.79 2.46 -1.13
C GLY A 268 3.10 1.98 -2.54
N ALA A 269 4.19 2.46 -3.15
CA ALA A 269 4.60 2.04 -4.49
C ALA A 269 4.94 0.53 -4.57
N LEU A 270 5.63 -0.01 -3.56
CA LEU A 270 5.98 -1.43 -3.51
C LEU A 270 4.74 -2.31 -3.26
N ILE A 271 3.84 -1.89 -2.37
CA ILE A 271 2.58 -2.58 -2.09
C ILE A 271 1.76 -2.67 -3.38
N SER A 272 1.55 -1.55 -4.09
CA SER A 272 0.76 -1.56 -5.32
C SER A 272 1.34 -2.47 -6.42
N LYS A 273 2.68 -2.51 -6.56
CA LYS A 273 3.34 -3.42 -7.53
C LYS A 273 3.19 -4.89 -7.12
N ALA A 274 3.33 -5.20 -5.84
CA ALA A 274 3.12 -6.55 -5.31
C ALA A 274 1.66 -6.99 -5.47
N MET A 275 0.72 -6.11 -5.12
CA MET A 275 -0.72 -6.34 -5.26
C MET A 275 -1.11 -6.64 -6.70
N ARG A 276 -0.63 -5.85 -7.66
CA ARG A 276 -0.80 -6.09 -9.10
C ARG A 276 -0.32 -7.49 -9.50
N THR A 277 0.84 -7.89 -9.01
CA THR A 277 1.44 -9.20 -9.33
C THR A 277 0.58 -10.34 -8.78
N CYS A 278 0.10 -10.23 -7.54
CA CYS A 278 -0.75 -11.25 -6.94
C CYS A 278 -2.14 -11.30 -7.61
N ALA A 279 -2.72 -10.15 -7.93
CA ALA A 279 -4.02 -10.06 -8.59
C ALA A 279 -4.03 -10.69 -9.99
N LEU A 280 -3.03 -10.36 -10.82
CA LEU A 280 -2.93 -10.89 -12.19
C LEU A 280 -2.70 -12.40 -12.25
N ARG A 281 -2.31 -13.05 -11.15
CA ARG A 281 -2.21 -14.51 -11.07
C ARG A 281 -3.55 -15.21 -10.84
N LEU A 282 -4.53 -14.50 -10.27
CA LEU A 282 -5.88 -15.02 -10.02
C LEU A 282 -6.83 -14.76 -11.18
N ILE A 283 -6.60 -13.67 -11.93
CA ILE A 283 -7.45 -13.29 -13.06
C ILE A 283 -7.10 -14.19 -14.26
N PRO A 284 -8.09 -14.77 -14.98
CA PRO A 284 -7.85 -15.54 -16.19
C PRO A 284 -7.04 -14.75 -17.23
N GLY A 285 -5.98 -15.38 -17.76
CA GLY A 285 -5.03 -14.71 -18.66
C GLY A 285 -5.63 -14.30 -20.00
N ASP A 286 -6.57 -15.09 -20.52
CA ASP A 286 -7.34 -14.80 -21.73
C ASP A 286 -8.16 -13.52 -21.60
N LEU A 287 -8.80 -13.29 -20.44
CA LEU A 287 -9.52 -12.05 -20.15
C LEU A 287 -8.57 -10.85 -20.08
N VAL A 288 -7.37 -11.04 -19.54
CA VAL A 288 -6.36 -9.97 -19.47
C VAL A 288 -5.88 -9.62 -20.88
N ASP A 289 -5.52 -10.60 -21.69
CA ASP A 289 -5.01 -10.39 -23.05
C ASP A 289 -6.05 -9.68 -23.92
N GLU A 290 -7.30 -10.16 -23.90
CA GLU A 290 -8.39 -9.53 -24.65
C GLU A 290 -8.64 -8.08 -24.21
N ALA A 291 -8.68 -7.84 -22.90
CA ALA A 291 -8.90 -6.51 -22.36
C ALA A 291 -7.75 -5.55 -22.70
N MET A 292 -6.51 -6.04 -22.73
CA MET A 292 -5.33 -5.26 -23.11
C MET A 292 -5.35 -4.90 -24.60
N ASP A 293 -5.72 -5.83 -25.47
CA ASP A 293 -5.86 -5.57 -26.91
C ASP A 293 -6.96 -4.53 -27.18
N LEU A 294 -8.09 -4.62 -26.48
CA LEU A 294 -9.14 -3.61 -26.56
C LEU A 294 -8.69 -2.24 -26.04
N CYS A 295 -7.90 -2.19 -24.96
CA CYS A 295 -7.30 -0.94 -24.48
C CYS A 295 -6.39 -0.31 -25.54
N ARG A 296 -5.53 -1.09 -26.19
CA ARG A 296 -4.63 -0.62 -27.25
C ARG A 296 -5.42 -0.08 -28.45
N ALA A 297 -6.47 -0.80 -28.87
CA ALA A 297 -7.36 -0.35 -29.95
C ALA A 297 -8.05 0.97 -29.58
N THR A 298 -8.66 1.04 -28.38
CA THR A 298 -9.36 2.23 -27.90
C THR A 298 -8.44 3.46 -27.79
N ALA A 299 -7.22 3.26 -27.29
CA ALA A 299 -6.23 4.33 -27.19
C ALA A 299 -5.80 4.83 -28.58
N SER A 300 -5.62 3.92 -29.53
CA SER A 300 -5.25 4.23 -30.91
C SER A 300 -6.36 4.96 -31.65
N ASP A 301 -7.61 4.49 -31.55
CA ASP A 301 -8.78 5.10 -32.18
C ASP A 301 -9.04 6.52 -31.66
N HIS A 302 -8.90 6.73 -30.36
CA HIS A 302 -9.03 8.06 -29.78
C HIS A 302 -7.91 9.00 -30.25
N ALA A 303 -6.68 8.50 -30.37
CA ALA A 303 -5.57 9.28 -30.91
C ALA A 303 -5.76 9.62 -32.39
N ALA A 304 -6.36 8.72 -33.18
CA ALA A 304 -6.68 8.95 -34.58
C ALA A 304 -7.79 10.00 -34.77
N LYS A 305 -8.76 10.07 -33.86
CA LYS A 305 -9.87 11.04 -33.91
C LYS A 305 -9.42 12.48 -33.66
N ASP A 306 -8.45 12.69 -32.76
CA ASP A 306 -7.93 14.03 -32.47
C ASP A 306 -6.42 13.99 -32.14
N PRO A 307 -5.57 13.98 -33.18
CA PRO A 307 -4.11 14.00 -33.01
C PRO A 307 -3.60 15.30 -32.38
N ASP A 308 -4.26 16.43 -32.64
CA ASP A 308 -3.84 17.76 -32.16
C ASP A 308 -4.06 17.91 -30.65
N ALA A 309 -5.24 17.54 -30.15
CA ALA A 309 -5.50 17.55 -28.72
C ALA A 309 -4.60 16.54 -27.98
N ALA A 310 -4.35 15.37 -28.58
CA ALA A 310 -3.44 14.37 -28.03
C ALA A 310 -2.01 14.89 -27.87
N ARG A 311 -1.51 15.65 -28.85
CA ARG A 311 -0.18 16.28 -28.80
C ARG A 311 -0.11 17.35 -27.73
N LYS A 312 -1.12 18.23 -27.67
CA LYS A 312 -1.17 19.30 -26.68
C LYS A 312 -1.24 18.76 -25.25
N GLU A 313 -2.07 17.75 -25.00
CA GLU A 313 -2.18 17.08 -23.69
C GLU A 313 -0.83 16.52 -23.22
N ILE A 314 -0.05 15.92 -24.13
CA ILE A 314 1.28 15.39 -23.80
C ILE A 314 2.27 16.52 -23.50
N ALA A 315 2.31 17.56 -24.34
CA ALA A 315 3.18 18.72 -24.10
C ALA A 315 2.88 19.38 -22.74
N ASP A 316 1.59 19.57 -22.42
CA ASP A 316 1.14 20.13 -21.15
C ASP A 316 1.50 19.22 -19.96
N ALA A 317 1.46 17.90 -20.12
CA ALA A 317 1.86 16.94 -19.08
C ALA A 317 3.37 17.01 -18.82
N PHE A 318 4.21 17.01 -19.86
CA PHE A 318 5.66 17.12 -19.71
C PHE A 318 6.10 18.48 -19.15
N ALA A 319 5.35 19.55 -19.42
CA ALA A 319 5.61 20.85 -18.82
C ALA A 319 5.53 20.83 -17.28
N GLN A 320 4.67 19.99 -16.69
CA GLN A 320 4.59 19.79 -15.23
C GLN A 320 5.87 19.16 -14.64
N LEU A 321 6.65 18.48 -15.47
CA LEU A 321 7.94 17.89 -15.11
C LEU A 321 9.12 18.81 -15.47
N ASN A 322 8.86 20.07 -15.83
CA ASN A 322 9.83 21.02 -16.36
C ASN A 322 10.55 20.53 -17.63
N VAL A 323 9.88 19.72 -18.45
CA VAL A 323 10.37 19.28 -19.76
C VAL A 323 9.68 20.12 -20.83
N THR A 324 10.47 20.78 -21.68
CA THR A 324 9.92 21.68 -22.72
C THR A 324 9.58 20.91 -24.01
N ALA A 325 8.76 21.52 -24.88
CA ALA A 325 8.50 20.97 -26.21
C ALA A 325 9.79 20.76 -27.03
N ALA A 326 10.78 21.65 -26.88
CA ALA A 326 12.09 21.51 -27.54
C ALA A 326 12.87 20.28 -27.05
N ASP A 327 12.75 19.92 -25.77
CA ASP A 327 13.37 18.70 -25.23
C ASP A 327 12.70 17.44 -25.80
N LEU A 328 11.38 17.47 -25.97
CA LEU A 328 10.62 16.40 -26.61
C LEU A 328 11.00 16.23 -28.09
N GLU A 329 11.15 17.34 -28.82
CA GLU A 329 11.62 17.33 -30.22
C GLU A 329 13.04 16.78 -30.35
N LYS A 330 13.92 17.11 -29.39
CA LYS A 330 15.28 16.56 -29.32
C LYS A 330 15.27 15.04 -29.10
N TYR A 331 14.35 14.54 -28.28
CA TYR A 331 14.16 13.11 -28.06
C TYR A 331 13.60 12.40 -29.30
N LEU A 332 12.61 12.99 -29.97
CA LEU A 332 11.97 12.42 -31.16
C LEU A 332 12.81 12.55 -32.44
N GLY A 333 13.71 13.53 -32.52
CA GLY A 333 14.48 13.86 -33.71
C GLY A 333 13.69 14.62 -34.79
N HIS A 334 12.45 15.03 -34.49
CA HIS A 334 11.60 15.83 -35.36
C HIS A 334 10.58 16.64 -34.54
N ASP A 335 9.95 17.60 -35.22
CA ASP A 335 8.92 18.49 -34.64
C ASP A 335 7.73 17.69 -34.06
N LEU A 336 7.15 18.17 -32.96
CA LEU A 336 6.03 17.53 -32.26
C LEU A 336 4.77 17.44 -33.16
N SER A 337 4.60 18.36 -34.10
CA SER A 337 3.51 18.35 -35.10
C SER A 337 3.61 17.21 -36.12
N LYS A 338 4.76 16.54 -36.21
CA LYS A 338 4.96 15.37 -37.07
C LYS A 338 4.94 14.04 -36.30
N CYS A 339 4.60 14.09 -35.01
CA CYS A 339 4.56 12.92 -34.15
C CYS A 339 3.46 11.93 -34.57
N SER A 340 3.85 10.68 -34.79
CA SER A 340 2.94 9.59 -35.12
C SER A 340 2.14 9.14 -33.89
N PRO A 341 0.96 8.51 -34.06
CA PRO A 341 0.18 7.98 -32.93
C PRO A 341 0.96 7.01 -32.04
N ALA A 342 1.87 6.21 -32.62
CA ALA A 342 2.74 5.28 -31.90
C ALA A 342 3.73 6.03 -30.98
N GLN A 343 4.41 7.05 -31.52
CA GLN A 343 5.32 7.89 -30.72
C GLN A 343 4.60 8.65 -29.60
N LEU A 344 3.34 9.07 -29.83
CA LEU A 344 2.52 9.66 -28.76
C LEU A 344 2.18 8.65 -27.66
N ALA A 345 2.00 7.37 -27.99
CA ALA A 345 1.82 6.31 -27.00
C ALA A 345 3.09 6.08 -26.18
N ASP A 346 4.25 5.98 -26.84
CA ASP A 346 5.55 5.80 -26.18
C ASP A 346 5.87 7.00 -25.27
N LEU A 347 5.60 8.24 -25.70
CA LEU A 347 5.76 9.43 -24.87
C LEU A 347 4.86 9.43 -23.62
N ARG A 348 3.62 8.94 -23.71
CA ARG A 348 2.74 8.80 -22.53
C ARG A 348 3.27 7.77 -21.56
N ALA A 349 3.74 6.64 -22.08
CA ALA A 349 4.28 5.57 -21.26
C ALA A 349 5.57 6.05 -20.55
N LEU A 350 6.39 6.82 -21.26
CA LEU A 350 7.56 7.48 -20.72
C LEU A 350 7.22 8.52 -19.65
N TYR A 351 6.21 9.36 -19.88
CA TYR A 351 5.72 10.31 -18.88
C TYR A 351 5.30 9.60 -17.58
N ALA A 352 4.55 8.50 -17.69
CA ALA A 352 4.15 7.71 -16.54
C ALA A 352 5.37 7.15 -15.78
N ALA A 353 6.36 6.60 -16.50
CA ALA A 353 7.59 6.09 -15.90
C ALA A 353 8.41 7.17 -15.16
N VAL A 354 8.46 8.40 -15.71
CA VAL A 354 9.15 9.53 -15.07
C VAL A 354 8.37 10.03 -13.85
N ARG A 355 7.05 10.21 -13.97
CA ARG A 355 6.18 10.64 -12.88
C ARG A 355 6.22 9.67 -11.70
N ASP A 356 6.25 8.37 -11.98
CA ASP A 356 6.28 7.31 -10.97
C ASP A 356 7.70 7.09 -10.40
N GLY A 357 8.69 7.87 -10.84
CA GLY A 357 10.07 7.83 -10.35
C GLY A 357 10.86 6.60 -10.76
N GLU A 358 10.40 5.84 -11.76
CA GLU A 358 11.11 4.66 -12.27
C GLU A 358 12.31 5.04 -13.14
N THR A 359 12.23 6.20 -13.80
CA THR A 359 13.31 6.80 -14.58
C THR A 359 13.31 8.31 -14.42
N THR A 360 14.35 8.97 -14.92
CA THR A 360 14.41 10.44 -14.98
C THR A 360 14.51 10.87 -16.43
N TRP A 361 13.96 12.03 -16.78
CA TRP A 361 14.05 12.56 -18.15
C TRP A 361 15.51 12.64 -18.65
N ALA A 362 16.43 13.05 -17.76
CA ALA A 362 17.86 13.08 -18.07
C ALA A 362 18.41 11.68 -18.42
N ALA A 363 18.06 10.64 -17.64
CA ALA A 363 18.48 9.28 -17.94
C ALA A 363 17.91 8.76 -19.26
N VAL A 364 16.72 9.22 -19.65
CA VAL A 364 16.07 8.81 -20.89
C VAL A 364 16.75 9.42 -22.11
N LEU A 365 17.09 10.72 -22.07
CA LEU A 365 17.82 11.39 -23.15
C LEU A 365 19.21 10.79 -23.37
N GLU A 366 19.90 10.43 -22.29
CA GLU A 366 21.20 9.74 -22.37
C GLU A 366 21.05 8.33 -22.95
N ALA A 367 20.01 7.59 -22.56
CA ALA A 367 19.73 6.25 -23.09
C ALA A 367 19.29 6.25 -24.56
N SER A 368 18.66 7.33 -25.04
CA SER A 368 18.24 7.47 -26.44
C SER A 368 19.35 7.98 -27.36
N GLY A 369 20.57 8.20 -26.84
CA GLY A 369 21.69 8.71 -27.62
C GLY A 369 21.54 10.16 -28.08
N ALA A 370 20.58 10.91 -27.52
CA ALA A 370 20.35 12.31 -27.83
C ALA A 370 21.36 13.19 -27.08
N SER A 371 22.63 13.09 -27.49
CA SER A 371 23.80 13.77 -26.93
C SER A 371 23.48 15.16 -26.36
N THR A 372 23.70 15.32 -25.06
CA THR A 372 23.80 16.62 -24.41
C THR A 372 25.18 17.19 -24.74
N ALA A 373 25.24 18.15 -25.67
CA ALA A 373 26.33 19.10 -25.65
C ALA A 373 26.24 19.91 -24.33
N PRO A 374 27.31 20.03 -23.54
CA PRO A 374 27.24 20.70 -22.25
C PRO A 374 26.97 22.19 -22.45
N SER A 375 25.87 22.68 -21.87
CA SER A 375 25.66 24.11 -21.67
C SER A 375 26.69 24.62 -20.66
N GLY A 376 27.85 25.02 -21.17
CA GLY A 376 28.88 25.68 -20.39
C GLY A 376 28.37 27.03 -19.87
N THR A 377 27.94 27.06 -18.62
CA THR A 377 27.92 28.29 -17.82
C THR A 377 29.37 28.65 -17.50
N GLY A 378 29.95 29.54 -18.30
CA GLY A 378 31.29 30.07 -18.06
C GLY A 378 31.40 31.46 -18.67
N THR A 379 31.42 32.49 -17.83
CA THR A 379 31.62 33.89 -18.19
C THR A 379 33.04 34.22 -18.69
N ASP A 380 33.81 33.21 -19.11
CA ASP A 380 35.20 33.35 -19.57
C ASP A 380 35.32 33.72 -21.06
N GLY A 381 34.24 33.55 -21.84
CA GLY A 381 34.20 33.93 -23.26
C GLY A 381 34.09 35.44 -23.52
N LEU A 382 33.60 36.23 -22.54
CA LEU A 382 33.30 37.65 -22.76
C LEU A 382 34.55 38.55 -22.66
N LYS A 383 35.61 38.12 -21.97
CA LYS A 383 36.87 38.87 -21.87
C LYS A 383 37.78 38.72 -23.10
N ALA A 384 37.65 37.63 -23.86
CA ALA A 384 38.44 37.41 -25.07
C ALA A 384 37.94 38.23 -26.28
N ALA A 385 36.68 38.67 -26.28
CA ALA A 385 36.07 39.42 -27.37
C ALA A 385 36.29 40.95 -27.30
N LEU A 386 36.70 41.50 -26.15
CA LEU A 386 36.94 42.94 -25.97
C LEU A 386 38.42 43.38 -26.11
N GLY A 387 39.36 42.45 -26.27
CA GLY A 387 40.81 42.77 -26.33
C GLY A 387 41.41 42.96 -27.74
N LYS A 388 40.62 42.92 -28.82
CA LYS A 388 41.12 42.96 -30.21
C LYS A 388 40.62 44.15 -31.05
N LYS A 389 40.49 45.32 -30.43
CA LYS A 389 40.41 46.61 -31.14
C LYS A 389 41.33 47.62 -30.49
N SER A 390 42.57 47.68 -30.96
CA SER A 390 43.43 48.87 -31.01
C SER A 390 44.53 48.62 -32.05
#